data_AF-A0A1H6ZMY2-F1
#
_entry.id   AF-A0A1H6ZMY2-F1
#
_cell.length_a   1.000
_cell.length_b   1.000
_cell.length_c   1.000
_cell.angle_alpha   90.00
_cell.angle_beta   90.00
_cell.angle_gamma   90.00
#
_symmetry.space_group_name_H-M   'P 1'
#
loop_
_entity.id
_entity.type
_entity.pdbx_description
1 polymer ?
#
loop_
_entity_poly.entity_id
_entity_poly.type
_entity_poly.pdbx_seq_one_letter_code
_entity_poly.pdbx_strand_id
1 'polypeptide(L)'
;LTLQAGKLESSADRTATAHGGDLGTAYGGRFKDANDFVYFGADYQANDRLLLRAHHGRLDDIWNQLFLGFDWKQPLREGLTVKAGAKYYRTRDTGQSLMGDINNDSWSAYVGLNTGAHGFTVAHTEIHGDTPFDYVWNTWDFYLDTASQSSDFNSPHERVWMGRYDYDFVGLGIPGLTFTTRYMRGTNIDGTHAGSHYAAYQSTSHGRHWENDIWVGYVVQSGPAKDLNFRVWHATHRVGGDHTAESNLNELRLIFEYPLGIRLF
;
A
#
# COMPACT_ATOMS: atom_id res chain seq x y z
N LEU A 1 -15.82 -16.03 9.13
CA LEU A 1 -16.39 -14.76 8.64
C LEU A 1 -16.17 -13.73 9.73
N THR A 2 -15.52 -12.62 9.40
CA THR A 2 -15.30 -11.48 10.28
C THR A 2 -16.00 -10.28 9.66
N LEU A 3 -16.85 -9.59 10.43
CA LEU A 3 -17.54 -8.39 9.99
C LEU A 3 -16.97 -7.19 10.75
N GLN A 4 -16.81 -6.07 10.06
CA GLN A 4 -16.30 -4.83 10.63
C GLN A 4 -17.13 -3.66 10.13
N ALA A 5 -17.36 -2.68 11.00
CA ALA A 5 -17.94 -1.39 10.63
C ALA A 5 -17.49 -0.33 11.63
N GLY A 6 -17.44 0.92 11.19
CA GLY A 6 -17.05 2.03 12.05
C GLY A 6 -17.37 3.38 11.43
N LYS A 7 -17.30 4.40 12.28
CA LYS A 7 -17.39 5.81 11.92
C LYS A 7 -16.24 6.55 12.58
N LEU A 8 -15.55 7.38 11.81
CA LEU A 8 -14.51 8.29 12.27
C LEU A 8 -14.95 9.72 11.97
N GLU A 9 -14.71 10.66 12.88
CA GLU A 9 -15.13 12.07 12.74
C GLU A 9 -13.93 13.04 12.78
N SER A 10 -12.73 12.52 13.02
CA SER A 10 -11.50 13.31 13.00
C SER A 10 -10.28 12.43 12.76
N SER A 11 -9.17 13.05 12.37
CA SER A 11 -7.86 12.40 12.21
C SER A 11 -6.80 13.09 13.07
N ALA A 12 -5.72 12.37 13.37
CA ALA A 12 -4.51 12.93 13.95
C ALA A 12 -3.30 12.37 13.17
N ASP A 13 -2.42 13.25 12.72
CA ASP A 13 -1.19 12.84 12.02
C ASP A 13 -0.25 12.13 13.01
N ARG A 14 0.59 11.22 12.51
CA ARG A 14 1.62 10.52 13.31
C ARG A 14 2.60 11.46 14.02
N THR A 15 2.75 12.69 13.54
CA THR A 15 3.56 13.75 14.14
C THR A 15 2.75 14.76 14.96
N ALA A 16 1.41 14.61 15.01
CA ALA A 16 0.54 15.50 15.75
C ALA A 16 0.66 15.26 17.26
N THR A 17 0.63 16.36 18.02
CA THR A 17 0.54 16.35 19.48
C THR A 17 -0.88 16.57 19.98
N ALA A 18 -1.83 16.85 19.07
CA ALA A 18 -3.23 17.10 19.36
C ALA A 18 -4.14 16.20 18.52
N HIS A 19 -5.34 15.95 19.05
CA HIS A 19 -6.41 15.21 18.38
C HIS A 19 -7.47 16.15 17.83
N GLY A 20 -8.36 15.64 16.97
CA GLY A 20 -9.49 16.42 16.42
C GLY A 20 -9.15 17.18 15.15
N GLY A 21 -8.18 16.73 14.36
CA GLY A 21 -7.90 17.32 13.05
C GLY A 21 -8.97 16.92 12.01
N ASP A 22 -9.17 17.81 11.03
CA ASP A 22 -10.09 17.58 9.92
C ASP A 22 -9.75 16.29 9.15
N LEU A 23 -10.79 15.67 8.56
CA LEU A 23 -10.64 14.56 7.63
C LEU A 23 -10.24 15.07 6.24
N GLY A 24 -9.92 14.14 5.34
CA GLY A 24 -9.56 14.47 3.96
C GLY A 24 -8.97 13.28 3.21
N THR A 25 -8.26 13.55 2.12
CA THR A 25 -7.64 12.51 1.28
C THR A 25 -6.15 12.74 1.14
N ALA A 26 -5.36 11.66 1.08
CA ALA A 26 -3.90 11.71 1.01
C ALA A 26 -3.38 12.59 -0.13
N TYR A 27 -4.08 12.63 -1.26
CA TYR A 27 -3.68 13.40 -2.45
C TYR A 27 -4.49 14.68 -2.67
N GLY A 28 -5.47 14.98 -1.80
CA GLY A 28 -6.30 16.19 -1.85
C GLY A 28 -6.14 17.13 -0.65
N GLY A 29 -5.53 16.65 0.44
CA GLY A 29 -5.39 17.40 1.69
C GLY A 29 -6.60 17.26 2.60
N ARG A 30 -6.75 18.21 3.53
CA ARG A 30 -7.80 18.22 4.56
C ARG A 30 -8.97 19.13 4.19
N PHE A 31 -10.17 18.74 4.58
CA PHE A 31 -11.43 19.42 4.28
C PHE A 31 -12.25 19.61 5.55
N LYS A 32 -12.55 20.87 5.89
CA LYS A 32 -13.39 21.20 7.06
C LYS A 32 -14.80 20.66 6.96
N ASP A 33 -15.31 20.56 5.73
CA ASP A 33 -16.68 20.15 5.45
C ASP A 33 -16.81 18.61 5.31
N ALA A 34 -15.71 17.86 5.38
CA ALA A 34 -15.74 16.39 5.42
C ALA A 34 -15.94 15.90 6.86
N ASN A 35 -17.21 15.72 7.27
CA ASN A 35 -17.58 15.51 8.66
C ASN A 35 -17.29 14.11 9.19
N ASP A 36 -17.35 13.10 8.33
CA ASP A 36 -17.13 11.71 8.74
C ASP A 36 -16.52 10.82 7.65
N PHE A 37 -15.89 9.74 8.12
CA PHE A 37 -15.59 8.56 7.33
C PHE A 37 -16.33 7.38 7.93
N VAL A 38 -17.24 6.78 7.16
CA VAL A 38 -18.01 5.60 7.56
C VAL A 38 -17.56 4.42 6.71
N TYR A 39 -17.27 3.29 7.35
CA TYR A 39 -16.90 2.07 6.65
C TYR A 39 -17.65 0.86 7.17
N PHE A 40 -17.79 -0.15 6.31
CA PHE A 40 -18.23 -1.48 6.66
C PHE A 40 -17.63 -2.51 5.71
N GLY A 41 -17.49 -3.75 6.17
CA GLY A 41 -16.92 -4.81 5.35
C GLY A 41 -16.89 -6.16 6.01
N ALA A 42 -16.39 -7.12 5.25
CA ALA A 42 -16.35 -8.53 5.61
C ALA A 42 -15.09 -9.21 5.08
N ASP A 43 -14.47 -10.00 5.95
CA ASP A 43 -13.40 -10.92 5.60
C ASP A 43 -13.90 -12.36 5.77
N TYR A 44 -13.82 -13.14 4.71
CA TYR A 44 -14.27 -14.53 4.67
C TYR A 44 -13.10 -15.46 4.36
N GLN A 45 -12.55 -16.09 5.41
CA GLN A 45 -11.65 -17.22 5.28
C GLN A 45 -12.47 -18.46 4.87
N ALA A 46 -12.47 -18.78 3.58
CA ALA A 46 -13.27 -19.88 3.03
C ALA A 46 -12.71 -21.26 3.41
N ASN A 47 -11.39 -21.36 3.52
CA ASN A 47 -10.62 -22.53 3.97
C ASN A 47 -9.15 -22.10 4.21
N ASP A 48 -8.24 -23.02 4.53
CA ASP A 48 -6.82 -22.71 4.79
C ASP A 48 -6.04 -22.12 3.60
N ARG A 49 -6.67 -22.03 2.42
CA ARG A 49 -6.05 -21.62 1.15
C ARG A 49 -6.62 -20.33 0.57
N LEU A 50 -7.86 -19.97 0.88
CA LEU A 50 -8.57 -18.87 0.22
C LEU A 50 -9.17 -17.89 1.25
N LEU A 51 -8.75 -16.63 1.14
CA LEU A 51 -9.32 -15.48 1.83
C LEU A 51 -10.02 -14.59 0.82
N LEU A 52 -11.28 -14.23 1.08
CA LEU A 52 -12.06 -13.25 0.31
C LEU A 52 -12.35 -12.04 1.18
N ARG A 53 -12.31 -10.83 0.60
CA ARG A 53 -12.50 -9.58 1.32
C ARG A 53 -13.36 -8.62 0.50
N ALA A 54 -14.31 -7.98 1.15
CA ALA A 54 -15.16 -6.96 0.55
C ALA A 54 -15.43 -5.86 1.57
N HIS A 55 -15.05 -4.62 1.24
CA HIS A 55 -15.19 -3.47 2.12
C HIS A 55 -15.74 -2.28 1.35
N HIS A 56 -16.42 -1.40 2.05
CA HIS A 56 -16.93 -0.15 1.52
C HIS A 56 -16.64 0.97 2.51
N GLY A 57 -16.10 2.07 2.03
CA GLY A 57 -15.87 3.29 2.78
C GLY A 57 -16.53 4.49 2.10
N ARG A 58 -17.06 5.41 2.89
CA ARG A 58 -17.55 6.72 2.44
C ARG A 58 -16.84 7.78 3.23
N LEU A 59 -16.15 8.68 2.55
CA LEU A 59 -15.69 9.94 3.12
C LEU A 59 -16.68 11.03 2.72
N ASP A 60 -17.30 11.65 3.72
CA ASP A 60 -18.40 12.59 3.57
C ASP A 60 -18.06 13.71 2.57
N ASP A 61 -19.02 13.99 1.68
CA ASP A 61 -18.92 15.00 0.60
C ASP A 61 -17.71 14.91 -0.32
N ILE A 62 -16.94 13.80 -0.28
CA ILE A 62 -15.77 13.61 -1.14
C ILE A 62 -15.98 12.39 -2.03
N TRP A 63 -16.13 11.18 -1.47
CA TRP A 63 -16.17 9.95 -2.27
C TRP A 63 -16.72 8.73 -1.53
N ASN A 64 -17.20 7.77 -2.32
CA ASN A 64 -17.40 6.37 -1.92
C ASN A 64 -16.30 5.49 -2.55
N GLN A 65 -15.79 4.54 -1.78
CA GLN A 65 -14.81 3.56 -2.22
C GLN A 65 -15.29 2.14 -1.93
N LEU A 66 -15.40 1.31 -2.96
CA LEU A 66 -15.56 -0.14 -2.83
C LEU A 66 -14.19 -0.80 -2.96
N PHE A 67 -13.89 -1.74 -2.07
CA PHE A 67 -12.76 -2.64 -2.14
C PHE A 67 -13.23 -4.09 -2.28
N LEU A 68 -12.64 -4.82 -3.22
CA LEU A 68 -12.75 -6.27 -3.34
C LEU A 68 -11.34 -6.88 -3.40
N GLY A 69 -11.11 -7.97 -2.69
CA GLY A 69 -9.83 -8.66 -2.73
C GLY A 69 -9.93 -10.15 -2.48
N PHE A 70 -8.97 -10.88 -3.02
CA PHE A 70 -8.75 -12.27 -2.63
C PHE A 70 -7.27 -12.60 -2.55
N ASP A 71 -6.96 -13.55 -1.67
CA ASP A 71 -5.65 -14.17 -1.55
C ASP A 71 -5.81 -15.68 -1.56
N TRP A 72 -5.05 -16.34 -2.43
CA TRP A 72 -5.07 -17.78 -2.61
C TRP A 72 -3.66 -18.36 -2.50
N LYS A 73 -3.53 -19.51 -1.82
CA LYS A 73 -2.28 -20.27 -1.75
C LYS A 73 -2.51 -21.77 -1.94
N GLN A 74 -1.59 -22.43 -2.62
CA GLN A 74 -1.65 -23.86 -2.88
C GLN A 74 -0.28 -24.51 -2.65
N PRO A 75 -0.11 -25.28 -1.58
CA PRO A 75 1.01 -26.19 -1.44
C PRO A 75 0.95 -27.23 -2.54
N LEU A 76 2.00 -27.33 -3.36
CA LEU A 76 2.11 -28.33 -4.43
C LEU A 76 2.81 -29.60 -3.93
N ARG A 77 3.81 -29.41 -3.06
CA ARG A 77 4.54 -30.46 -2.33
C ARG A 77 5.25 -29.83 -1.14
N GLU A 78 5.94 -30.64 -0.35
CA GLU A 78 6.79 -30.13 0.75
C GLU A 78 7.78 -29.08 0.23
N GLY A 79 7.81 -27.94 0.93
CA GLY A 79 8.68 -26.82 0.59
C GLY A 79 8.31 -26.07 -0.68
N LEU A 80 7.21 -26.37 -1.38
CA LEU A 80 6.81 -25.68 -2.61
C LEU A 80 5.35 -25.22 -2.56
N THR A 81 5.13 -23.90 -2.61
CA THR A 81 3.79 -23.29 -2.57
C THR A 81 3.65 -22.23 -3.65
N VAL A 82 2.55 -22.29 -4.40
CA VAL A 82 2.14 -21.20 -5.31
C VAL A 82 1.15 -20.30 -4.57
N LYS A 83 1.25 -19.00 -4.79
CA LYS A 83 0.31 -18.00 -4.28
C LYS A 83 -0.16 -17.09 -5.41
N ALA A 84 -1.39 -16.61 -5.31
CA ALA A 84 -1.93 -15.60 -6.20
C ALA A 84 -2.94 -14.76 -5.44
N GLY A 85 -3.15 -13.53 -5.87
CA GLY A 85 -4.17 -12.67 -5.31
C GLY A 85 -4.49 -11.52 -6.25
N ALA A 86 -5.60 -10.86 -5.98
CA ALA A 86 -5.96 -9.63 -6.65
C ALA A 86 -6.74 -8.71 -5.72
N LYS A 87 -6.69 -7.42 -6.04
CA LYS A 87 -7.31 -6.32 -5.31
C LYS A 87 -7.93 -5.39 -6.33
N TYR A 88 -9.11 -4.89 -6.04
CA TYR A 88 -9.84 -3.96 -6.89
C TYR A 88 -10.49 -2.89 -6.01
N TYR A 89 -10.34 -1.66 -6.45
CA TYR A 89 -10.91 -0.47 -5.86
C TYR A 89 -11.76 0.26 -6.89
N ARG A 90 -12.97 0.65 -6.48
CA ARG A 90 -13.84 1.53 -7.25
C ARG A 90 -14.15 2.76 -6.43
N THR A 91 -13.67 3.89 -6.92
CA THR A 91 -13.68 5.19 -6.25
C THR A 91 -14.56 6.14 -7.05
N ARG A 92 -15.62 6.68 -6.43
CA ARG A 92 -16.57 7.62 -7.06
C ARG A 92 -16.83 8.82 -6.17
N ASP A 93 -16.90 10.01 -6.74
CA ASP A 93 -17.27 11.20 -5.98
C ASP A 93 -18.70 11.09 -5.42
N THR A 94 -18.98 11.87 -4.38
CA THR A 94 -20.28 11.85 -3.72
C THR A 94 -20.58 13.16 -3.00
N GLY A 95 -21.87 13.40 -2.73
CA GLY A 95 -22.31 14.56 -1.97
C GLY A 95 -21.99 15.87 -2.70
N GLN A 96 -21.33 16.80 -2.00
CA GLN A 96 -20.86 18.06 -2.58
C GLN A 96 -19.66 17.91 -3.53
N SER A 97 -19.04 16.72 -3.60
CA SER A 97 -17.87 16.43 -4.42
C SER A 97 -16.76 17.46 -4.21
N LEU A 98 -16.31 17.63 -2.96
CA LEU A 98 -15.32 18.65 -2.55
C LEU A 98 -13.96 18.51 -3.25
N MET A 99 -13.68 17.36 -3.88
CA MET A 99 -12.49 17.09 -4.69
C MET A 99 -12.75 17.22 -6.21
N GLY A 100 -13.96 17.60 -6.61
CA GLY A 100 -14.45 17.53 -7.99
C GLY A 100 -14.85 16.11 -8.39
N ASP A 101 -14.99 15.90 -9.70
CA ASP A 101 -15.36 14.60 -10.27
C ASP A 101 -14.27 13.56 -9.98
N ILE A 102 -14.68 12.41 -9.45
CA ILE A 102 -13.79 11.27 -9.21
C ILE A 102 -14.41 10.04 -9.84
N ASN A 103 -13.71 9.48 -10.82
CA ASN A 103 -14.08 8.23 -11.48
C ASN A 103 -12.83 7.39 -11.69
N ASN A 104 -12.49 6.60 -10.67
CA ASN A 104 -11.26 5.81 -10.67
C ASN A 104 -11.55 4.34 -10.35
N ASP A 105 -11.03 3.45 -11.18
CA ASP A 105 -11.03 2.00 -11.01
C ASP A 105 -9.58 1.55 -10.94
N SER A 106 -9.11 1.14 -9.77
CA SER A 106 -7.71 0.73 -9.59
C SER A 106 -7.63 -0.70 -9.15
N TRP A 107 -6.73 -1.47 -9.74
CA TRP A 107 -6.59 -2.87 -9.39
C TRP A 107 -5.15 -3.31 -9.41
N SER A 108 -4.86 -4.35 -8.64
CA SER A 108 -3.60 -5.05 -8.69
C SER A 108 -3.82 -6.55 -8.62
N ALA A 109 -2.89 -7.30 -9.20
CA ALA A 109 -2.85 -8.75 -9.07
C ALA A 109 -1.42 -9.22 -8.96
N TYR A 110 -1.23 -10.33 -8.26
CA TYR A 110 0.08 -10.96 -8.12
C TYR A 110 0.01 -12.46 -8.30
N VAL A 111 1.14 -13.02 -8.72
CA VAL A 111 1.44 -14.45 -8.68
C VAL A 111 2.81 -14.64 -8.04
N GLY A 112 2.97 -15.71 -7.27
CA GLY A 112 4.21 -15.98 -6.59
C GLY A 112 4.46 -17.46 -6.33
N LEU A 113 5.73 -17.75 -6.07
CA LEU A 113 6.24 -19.08 -5.79
C LEU A 113 7.15 -19.02 -4.58
N ASN A 114 6.85 -19.84 -3.57
CA ASN A 114 7.72 -20.07 -2.44
C ASN A 114 8.36 -21.45 -2.58
N THR A 115 9.69 -21.53 -2.51
CA THR A 115 10.46 -22.78 -2.60
C THR A 115 11.56 -22.82 -1.53
N GLY A 116 11.42 -23.68 -0.52
CA GLY A 116 12.30 -23.69 0.64
C GLY A 116 12.35 -22.32 1.33
N ALA A 117 13.54 -21.74 1.46
CA ALA A 117 13.78 -20.42 2.03
C ALA A 117 13.54 -19.24 1.05
N HIS A 118 13.19 -19.51 -0.21
CA HIS A 118 13.06 -18.50 -1.26
C HIS A 118 11.61 -18.16 -1.55
N GLY A 119 11.33 -16.88 -1.79
CA GLY A 119 10.05 -16.38 -2.30
C GLY A 119 10.26 -15.54 -3.56
N PHE A 120 9.47 -15.79 -4.60
CA PHE A 120 9.45 -15.02 -5.83
C PHE A 120 8.03 -14.50 -6.05
N THR A 121 7.86 -13.23 -6.41
CA THR A 121 6.54 -12.65 -6.70
C THR A 121 6.65 -11.71 -7.89
N VAL A 122 5.69 -11.80 -8.81
CA VAL A 122 5.45 -10.80 -9.85
C VAL A 122 4.07 -10.20 -9.59
N ALA A 123 3.97 -8.88 -9.64
CA ALA A 123 2.70 -8.18 -9.53
C ALA A 123 2.52 -7.16 -10.65
N HIS A 124 1.26 -6.87 -10.95
CA HIS A 124 0.85 -5.84 -11.87
C HIS A 124 -0.23 -4.98 -11.21
N THR A 125 -0.13 -3.67 -11.34
CA THR A 125 -1.14 -2.70 -10.91
C THR A 125 -1.48 -1.80 -12.08
N GLU A 126 -2.76 -1.45 -12.20
CA GLU A 126 -3.24 -0.45 -13.14
C GLU A 126 -4.20 0.51 -12.43
N ILE A 127 -3.96 1.79 -12.64
CA ILE A 127 -4.81 2.89 -12.20
C ILE A 127 -5.62 3.33 -13.41
N HIS A 128 -6.93 3.08 -13.40
CA HIS A 128 -7.80 3.45 -14.51
C HIS A 128 -8.69 4.63 -14.12
N GLY A 129 -8.24 5.83 -14.46
CA GLY A 129 -8.96 7.08 -14.22
C GLY A 129 -8.06 8.30 -14.40
N ASP A 130 -8.69 9.46 -14.61
CA ASP A 130 -8.01 10.75 -14.74
C ASP A 130 -7.52 11.31 -13.39
N THR A 131 -7.97 10.72 -12.29
CA THR A 131 -7.47 10.99 -10.93
C THR A 131 -6.47 9.91 -10.51
N PRO A 132 -5.51 10.21 -9.62
CA PRO A 132 -4.73 9.15 -8.96
C PRO A 132 -5.66 8.24 -8.14
N PHE A 133 -5.17 7.06 -7.78
CA PHE A 133 -5.80 6.29 -6.70
C PHE A 133 -5.54 7.00 -5.37
N ASP A 134 -6.60 7.50 -4.75
CA ASP A 134 -6.55 8.24 -3.49
C ASP A 134 -7.08 7.39 -2.33
N TYR A 135 -6.78 7.80 -1.11
CA TYR A 135 -7.19 7.15 0.12
C TYR A 135 -7.32 8.18 1.25
N VAL A 136 -7.88 7.78 2.40
CA VAL A 136 -8.15 8.71 3.50
C VAL A 136 -6.84 9.31 4.05
N TRP A 137 -6.81 10.63 4.29
CA TRP A 137 -5.65 11.34 4.83
C TRP A 137 -5.21 10.78 6.19
N ASN A 138 -3.91 10.92 6.53
CA ASN A 138 -3.29 10.37 7.74
C ASN A 138 -3.36 8.84 7.87
N THR A 139 -3.72 8.15 6.80
CA THR A 139 -3.56 6.69 6.71
C THR A 139 -2.36 6.36 5.84
N TRP A 140 -1.95 5.09 5.88
CA TRP A 140 -1.03 4.50 4.91
C TRP A 140 -1.81 3.44 4.13
N ASP A 141 -3.04 3.78 3.76
CA ASP A 141 -4.04 2.87 3.19
C ASP A 141 -3.95 2.79 1.66
N PHE A 142 -2.74 2.85 1.13
CA PHE A 142 -2.49 2.33 -0.20
C PHE A 142 -2.40 0.81 -0.09
N TYR A 143 -3.43 0.13 -0.58
CA TYR A 143 -3.49 -1.31 -0.48
C TYR A 143 -3.56 -1.95 -1.87
N LEU A 144 -2.62 -1.57 -2.73
CA LEU A 144 -2.31 -2.20 -4.02
C LEU A 144 -0.95 -2.91 -3.94
N ASP A 145 -0.73 -3.92 -4.80
CA ASP A 145 0.41 -4.85 -4.65
C ASP A 145 1.78 -4.25 -5.01
N THR A 146 1.82 -3.11 -5.70
CA THR A 146 3.06 -2.50 -6.20
C THR A 146 3.51 -1.29 -5.39
N ALA A 147 2.76 -0.89 -4.38
CA ALA A 147 3.07 0.30 -3.62
C ALA A 147 4.38 0.14 -2.82
N SER A 148 5.19 1.19 -2.82
CA SER A 148 6.61 1.10 -2.50
C SER A 148 6.98 1.73 -1.15
N GLN A 149 8.27 1.92 -0.88
CA GLN A 149 8.73 2.65 0.31
C GLN A 149 8.55 4.16 0.15
N SER A 150 8.72 4.65 -1.08
CA SER A 150 8.79 6.07 -1.41
C SER A 150 7.61 6.56 -2.27
N SER A 151 7.16 5.76 -3.23
CA SER A 151 6.06 6.06 -4.14
C SER A 151 4.89 5.08 -3.98
N ASP A 152 3.67 5.59 -4.09
CA ASP A 152 2.48 4.75 -4.01
C ASP A 152 2.18 4.06 -5.36
N PHE A 153 2.86 4.45 -6.46
CA PHE A 153 2.65 3.89 -7.80
C PHE A 153 1.18 3.96 -8.24
N ASN A 154 0.58 5.13 -8.01
CA ASN A 154 -0.86 5.35 -8.01
C ASN A 154 -1.31 6.53 -8.89
N SER A 155 -0.45 7.00 -9.81
CA SER A 155 -0.73 8.15 -10.65
C SER A 155 -1.86 7.88 -11.66
N PRO A 156 -2.52 8.90 -12.23
CA PRO A 156 -3.51 8.73 -13.29
C PRO A 156 -2.98 7.88 -14.47
N HIS A 157 -3.80 6.93 -14.93
CA HIS A 157 -3.52 5.98 -16.03
C HIS A 157 -2.29 5.08 -15.85
N GLU A 158 -1.71 5.07 -14.64
CA GLU A 158 -0.44 4.40 -14.40
C GLU A 158 -0.53 2.87 -14.49
N ARG A 159 0.47 2.28 -15.15
CA ARG A 159 0.67 0.83 -15.26
C ARG A 159 2.00 0.43 -14.67
N VAL A 160 1.95 -0.52 -13.74
CA VAL A 160 3.09 -0.84 -12.89
C VAL A 160 3.36 -2.32 -12.92
N TRP A 161 4.61 -2.70 -13.16
CA TRP A 161 5.08 -4.08 -12.98
C TRP A 161 6.07 -4.14 -11.82
N MET A 162 5.92 -5.15 -10.97
CA MET A 162 6.84 -5.44 -9.87
C MET A 162 7.44 -6.83 -10.01
N GLY A 163 8.76 -6.94 -9.83
CA GLY A 163 9.43 -8.18 -9.48
C GLY A 163 9.93 -8.11 -8.04
N ARG A 164 9.69 -9.16 -7.26
CA ARG A 164 10.09 -9.25 -5.85
C ARG A 164 10.74 -10.60 -5.54
N TYR A 165 11.80 -10.55 -4.75
CA TYR A 165 12.48 -11.70 -4.18
C TYR A 165 12.59 -11.56 -2.66
N ASP A 166 12.28 -12.64 -1.96
CA ASP A 166 12.38 -12.77 -0.50
C ASP A 166 13.27 -13.96 -0.15
N TYR A 167 14.06 -13.83 0.92
CA TYR A 167 14.88 -14.92 1.47
C TYR A 167 14.82 -14.96 2.99
N ASP A 168 14.53 -16.14 3.53
CA ASP A 168 14.61 -16.44 4.96
C ASP A 168 15.91 -17.18 5.27
N PHE A 169 16.81 -16.55 6.03
CA PHE A 169 18.12 -17.12 6.34
C PHE A 169 18.07 -18.26 7.35
N VAL A 170 16.89 -18.66 7.84
CA VAL A 170 16.73 -19.95 8.52
C VAL A 170 17.22 -21.12 7.65
N GLY A 171 17.11 -21.00 6.32
CA GLY A 171 17.66 -21.97 5.37
C GLY A 171 19.19 -22.09 5.42
N LEU A 172 19.89 -21.11 6.00
CA LEU A 172 21.34 -21.11 6.25
C LEU A 172 21.68 -21.22 7.74
N GLY A 173 20.69 -21.54 8.59
CA GLY A 173 20.89 -21.66 10.04
C GLY A 173 21.02 -20.33 10.78
N ILE A 174 20.59 -19.20 10.18
CA ILE A 174 20.56 -17.88 10.81
C ILE A 174 19.09 -17.46 11.04
N PRO A 175 18.42 -18.04 12.06
CA PRO A 175 17.04 -17.71 12.35
C PRO A 175 16.87 -16.23 12.71
N GLY A 176 15.79 -15.63 12.24
CA GLY A 176 15.45 -14.23 12.49
C GLY A 176 16.01 -13.24 11.47
N LEU A 177 16.95 -13.63 10.60
CA LEU A 177 17.48 -12.79 9.53
C LEU A 177 16.66 -12.98 8.24
N THR A 178 16.19 -11.89 7.66
CA THR A 178 15.37 -11.88 6.43
C THR A 178 15.89 -10.84 5.44
N PHE A 179 15.78 -11.14 4.15
CA PHE A 179 16.10 -10.22 3.06
C PHE A 179 14.95 -10.12 2.07
N THR A 180 14.66 -8.90 1.61
CA THR A 180 13.73 -8.63 0.52
C THR A 180 14.40 -7.67 -0.46
N THR A 181 14.26 -7.93 -1.75
CA THR A 181 14.46 -6.91 -2.77
C THR A 181 13.30 -6.90 -3.75
N ARG A 182 12.92 -5.70 -4.21
CA ARG A 182 11.89 -5.52 -5.21
C ARG A 182 12.24 -4.40 -6.16
N TYR A 183 11.78 -4.54 -7.39
CA TYR A 183 11.91 -3.53 -8.44
C TYR A 183 10.53 -3.29 -9.04
N MET A 184 10.12 -2.03 -9.05
CA MET A 184 8.84 -1.57 -9.59
C MET A 184 9.09 -0.59 -10.72
N ARG A 185 8.31 -0.71 -11.80
CA ARG A 185 8.37 0.19 -12.96
C ARG A 185 6.97 0.65 -13.33
N GLY A 186 6.71 1.94 -13.13
CA GLY A 186 5.50 2.64 -13.51
C GLY A 186 5.65 3.32 -14.87
N THR A 187 4.62 3.24 -15.69
CA THR A 187 4.55 3.76 -17.06
C THR A 187 3.15 4.27 -17.39
N ASN A 188 2.98 4.90 -18.55
CA ASN A 188 1.69 5.39 -19.04
C ASN A 188 1.02 6.45 -18.17
N ILE A 189 1.79 7.15 -17.33
CA ILE A 189 1.25 8.19 -16.46
C ILE A 189 0.84 9.38 -17.33
N ASP A 190 -0.45 9.73 -17.29
CA ASP A 190 -1.04 10.88 -17.96
C ASP A 190 -2.01 11.58 -17.02
N GLY A 191 -1.57 12.66 -16.39
CA GLY A 191 -2.39 13.48 -15.51
C GLY A 191 -3.03 14.69 -16.18
N THR A 192 -2.95 14.83 -17.51
CA THR A 192 -3.39 16.06 -18.22
C THR A 192 -4.88 16.37 -18.04
N HIS A 193 -5.68 15.38 -17.66
CA HIS A 193 -7.12 15.49 -17.39
C HIS A 193 -7.44 15.48 -15.89
N ALA A 194 -6.44 15.48 -15.01
CA ALA A 194 -6.65 15.49 -13.58
C ALA A 194 -7.35 16.78 -13.12
N GLY A 195 -8.28 16.67 -12.17
CA GLY A 195 -8.97 17.82 -11.58
C GLY A 195 -8.04 18.80 -10.85
N SER A 196 -8.53 20.00 -10.52
CA SER A 196 -7.72 21.05 -9.89
C SER A 196 -7.14 20.66 -8.53
N HIS A 197 -7.80 19.77 -7.78
CA HIS A 197 -7.29 19.24 -6.53
C HIS A 197 -6.08 18.30 -6.71
N TYR A 198 -5.89 17.78 -7.92
CA TYR A 198 -4.79 16.91 -8.33
C TYR A 198 -3.81 17.65 -9.27
N ALA A 199 -3.66 18.98 -9.10
CA ALA A 199 -2.84 19.82 -9.98
C ALA A 199 -1.37 19.38 -10.11
N ALA A 200 -0.83 18.64 -9.13
CA ALA A 200 0.51 18.06 -9.19
C ALA A 200 0.73 17.15 -10.41
N TYR A 201 -0.34 16.55 -10.96
CA TYR A 201 -0.28 15.62 -12.08
C TYR A 201 -0.56 16.27 -13.46
N GLN A 202 -1.16 17.47 -13.49
CA GLN A 202 -1.68 18.11 -14.71
C GLN A 202 -0.62 18.42 -15.78
N SER A 203 0.65 18.50 -15.38
CA SER A 203 1.78 18.76 -16.29
C SER A 203 2.44 17.49 -16.83
N THR A 204 1.92 16.30 -16.48
CA THR A 204 2.46 15.02 -16.89
C THR A 204 1.58 14.40 -17.96
N SER A 205 2.09 14.27 -19.19
CA SER A 205 1.41 13.63 -20.31
C SER A 205 2.00 12.26 -20.65
N HIS A 206 3.27 12.03 -20.32
CA HIS A 206 4.03 10.82 -20.65
C HIS A 206 5.02 10.48 -19.53
N GLY A 207 4.50 10.43 -18.31
CA GLY A 207 5.28 10.17 -17.10
C GLY A 207 5.64 8.69 -16.95
N ARG A 208 6.78 8.46 -16.31
CA ARG A 208 7.23 7.12 -15.90
C ARG A 208 8.19 7.27 -14.73
N HIS A 209 8.27 6.25 -13.91
CA HIS A 209 9.22 6.20 -12.80
C HIS A 209 9.52 4.76 -12.41
N TRP A 210 10.53 4.56 -11.60
CA TRP A 210 10.86 3.25 -11.06
C TRP A 210 11.44 3.36 -9.66
N GLU A 211 11.25 2.29 -8.89
CA GLU A 211 11.82 2.17 -7.55
C GLU A 211 12.50 0.82 -7.37
N ASN A 212 13.66 0.82 -6.73
CA ASN A 212 14.31 -0.38 -6.22
C ASN A 212 14.43 -0.32 -4.71
N ASP A 213 13.88 -1.34 -4.05
CA ASP A 213 13.97 -1.49 -2.61
C ASP A 213 14.87 -2.66 -2.23
N ILE A 214 15.65 -2.46 -1.18
CA ILE A 214 16.48 -3.46 -0.52
C ILE A 214 16.24 -3.37 0.98
N TRP A 215 15.63 -4.41 1.54
CA TRP A 215 15.27 -4.47 2.96
C TRP A 215 15.96 -5.65 3.63
N VAL A 216 16.55 -5.39 4.79
CA VAL A 216 17.14 -6.40 5.67
C VAL A 216 16.50 -6.27 7.04
N GLY A 217 16.07 -7.39 7.61
CA GLY A 217 15.50 -7.48 8.96
C GLY A 217 16.24 -8.51 9.79
N TYR A 218 16.45 -8.24 11.08
CA TYR A 218 16.98 -9.21 12.03
C TYR A 218 16.29 -9.12 13.39
N VAL A 219 15.72 -10.22 13.85
CA VAL A 219 15.20 -10.35 15.22
C VAL A 219 16.15 -11.22 16.04
N VAL A 220 16.61 -10.72 17.18
CA VAL A 220 17.45 -11.49 18.11
C VAL A 220 16.65 -12.63 18.72
N GLN A 221 17.11 -13.87 18.52
CA GLN A 221 16.35 -15.07 18.86
C GLN A 221 16.46 -15.48 20.34
N SER A 222 17.53 -15.09 21.03
CA SER A 222 17.80 -15.52 22.41
C SER A 222 18.74 -14.57 23.16
N GLY A 223 18.91 -14.82 24.47
CA GLY A 223 19.79 -14.02 25.34
C GLY A 223 19.13 -12.73 25.85
N PRO A 224 19.91 -11.83 26.47
CA PRO A 224 19.38 -10.63 27.12
C PRO A 224 18.67 -9.65 26.18
N ALA A 225 19.06 -9.65 24.89
CA ALA A 225 18.47 -8.80 23.87
C ALA A 225 17.41 -9.54 23.01
N LYS A 226 16.92 -10.71 23.46
CA LYS A 226 15.87 -11.45 22.74
C LYS A 226 14.70 -10.52 22.40
N ASP A 227 14.18 -10.63 21.19
CA ASP A 227 13.08 -9.82 20.63
C ASP A 227 13.49 -8.40 20.19
N LEU A 228 14.75 -8.01 20.37
CA LEU A 228 15.30 -6.81 19.72
C LEU A 228 15.27 -7.00 18.20
N ASN A 229 14.60 -6.07 17.52
CA ASN A 229 14.38 -6.09 16.09
C ASN A 229 15.15 -4.94 15.42
N PHE A 230 15.89 -5.29 14.38
CA PHE A 230 16.67 -4.39 13.54
C PHE A 230 16.11 -4.42 12.12
N ARG A 231 15.78 -3.26 11.55
CA ARG A 231 15.42 -3.16 10.13
C ARG A 231 16.25 -2.08 9.44
N VAL A 232 16.79 -2.43 8.28
CA VAL A 232 17.49 -1.53 7.37
C VAL A 232 16.73 -1.53 6.06
N TRP A 233 16.15 -0.40 5.69
CA TRP A 233 15.40 -0.25 4.45
C TRP A 233 16.05 0.80 3.56
N HIS A 234 16.39 0.42 2.34
CA HIS A 234 16.94 1.31 1.33
C HIS A 234 16.03 1.35 0.11
N ALA A 235 15.72 2.55 -0.38
CA ALA A 235 14.96 2.77 -1.60
C ALA A 235 15.70 3.71 -2.54
N THR A 236 15.72 3.35 -3.83
CA THR A 236 16.17 4.21 -4.93
C THR A 236 15.00 4.48 -5.84
N HIS A 237 14.51 5.71 -5.86
CA HIS A 237 13.40 6.14 -6.71
C HIS A 237 13.89 7.09 -7.81
N ARG A 238 13.45 6.87 -9.05
CA ARG A 238 13.80 7.75 -10.17
C ARG A 238 12.61 8.00 -11.08
N VAL A 239 12.40 9.28 -11.39
CA VAL A 239 11.38 9.75 -12.33
C VAL A 239 11.97 9.95 -13.73
N GLY A 240 11.12 9.92 -14.76
CA GLY A 240 11.49 10.18 -16.14
C GLY A 240 10.28 10.60 -16.99
N GLY A 241 10.58 11.07 -18.20
CA GLY A 241 9.56 11.74 -19.02
C GLY A 241 9.29 13.14 -18.49
N ASP A 242 8.02 13.52 -18.42
CA ASP A 242 7.50 14.77 -17.85
C ASP A 242 6.80 14.54 -16.50
N HIS A 243 7.14 13.44 -15.81
CA HIS A 243 6.60 13.15 -14.48
C HIS A 243 7.13 14.18 -13.45
N THR A 244 6.23 14.98 -12.88
CA THR A 244 6.55 16.09 -11.97
C THR A 244 5.93 15.96 -10.58
N ALA A 245 4.98 15.04 -10.38
CA ALA A 245 4.32 14.82 -9.09
C ALA A 245 5.28 14.25 -8.03
N GLU A 246 6.33 13.53 -8.46
CA GLU A 246 7.35 12.97 -7.60
C GLU A 246 8.77 13.39 -8.01
N SER A 247 9.76 13.11 -7.16
CA SER A 247 11.17 13.47 -7.38
C SER A 247 12.11 12.27 -7.27
N ASN A 248 13.30 12.41 -7.86
CA ASN A 248 14.40 11.46 -7.65
C ASN A 248 14.80 11.42 -6.17
N LEU A 249 14.88 10.22 -5.60
CA LEU A 249 15.18 10.03 -4.18
C LEU A 249 16.13 8.85 -3.96
N ASN A 250 17.02 8.99 -2.98
CA ASN A 250 17.66 7.84 -2.32
C ASN A 250 17.30 7.95 -0.84
N GLU A 251 16.71 6.90 -0.28
CA GLU A 251 16.23 6.92 1.09
C GLU A 251 16.78 5.73 1.86
N LEU A 252 17.28 5.99 3.08
CA LEU A 252 17.73 4.97 4.02
C LEU A 252 16.98 5.14 5.34
N ARG A 253 16.27 4.10 5.78
CA ARG A 253 15.65 4.02 7.10
C ARG A 253 16.37 2.97 7.94
N LEU A 254 16.79 3.35 9.14
CA LEU A 254 17.32 2.46 10.16
C LEU A 254 16.33 2.44 11.33
N ILE A 255 15.79 1.27 11.64
CA ILE A 255 14.71 1.13 12.63
C ILE A 255 15.13 0.08 13.66
N PHE A 256 15.03 0.45 14.93
CA PHE A 256 15.37 -0.38 16.08
C PHE A 256 14.15 -0.43 16.99
N GLU A 257 13.65 -1.63 17.29
CA GLU A 257 12.47 -1.83 18.12
C GLU A 257 12.77 -2.87 19.19
N TYR A 258 12.47 -2.55 20.45
CA TYR A 258 12.57 -3.50 21.55
C TYR A 258 11.24 -3.57 22.31
N PRO A 259 10.42 -4.60 22.07
CA PRO A 259 9.14 -4.73 22.74
C PRO A 259 9.33 -5.16 24.19
N LEU A 260 8.98 -4.28 25.13
CA LEU A 260 8.99 -4.57 26.55
C LEU A 260 7.63 -5.14 26.98
N GLY A 261 7.60 -6.43 27.29
CA GLY A 261 6.45 -7.08 27.90
C GLY A 261 6.29 -6.69 29.37
N ILE A 262 5.80 -5.48 29.64
CA ILE A 262 5.51 -5.04 31.01
C ILE A 262 4.14 -5.59 31.41
N ARG A 263 4.13 -6.61 32.28
CA ARG A 263 2.90 -6.99 32.98
C ARG A 263 2.62 -5.96 34.05
N LEU A 264 1.69 -5.06 33.78
CA LEU A 264 1.05 -4.27 34.82
C LEU A 264 0.04 -5.21 35.51
N PHE A 265 0.15 -5.25 36.85
CA PHE A 265 -0.46 -6.16 37.82
C PHE A 265 -1.76 -6.88 37.44
#